data_AF-A0A966Q4F2-F1
#
_entry.id   AF-A0A966Q4F2-F1
#
_cell.length_a   1.000
_cell.length_b   1.000
_cell.length_c   1.000
_cell.angle_alpha   90.00
_cell.angle_beta   90.00
_cell.angle_gamma   90.00
#
_symmetry.space_group_name_H-M   'P 1'
#
loop_
_entity.id
_entity.type
_entity.pdbx_description
1 polymer ?
#
loop_
_entity_poly.entity_id
_entity_poly.type
_entity_poly.pdbx_seq_one_letter_code
_entity_poly.pdbx_strand_id
1 'polypeptide(L)'
;METIWRNSPILRSIFTGSDDGPRRDVDRCTMRLGESWAIAIPMGDGSKIRGLRAHIIIADEFASISPDIYETVVSGFAAVSASPIQNVKEEAKKAAMKEQGIWNEEVELLNVRMGNQAIISGTADYAFKHFAQYWRRYKAIIESRGDKQKLEELFKGEVPDNFNWRDYSIIRMPYELIPKGFMDDKQVSRAKATIHTGIYNMEYAACFTADSDGFFKRSLIESCVVKEDKPLMDGERPILFDPVTRGNPNLQYVYGIDPASEQDNFSITVLEVHPSHTRIVYCWTTNRSNFKERQKTGLVNEYDFYGFCARKIRNLMKIFPCYTIGIDAQGGGVAVEEALHDPSKLEEGEIPIWPVIDYDKPKDTDTQQGLHILHLIQFAKADWTAQANHGLRKDLEDKVLL
;
A
#
# COMPACT_ATOMS: atom_id res chain seq x y z
N MET A 1 8.39 -6.36 32.72
CA MET A 1 7.85 -7.43 33.59
C MET A 1 8.72 -7.65 34.83
N GLU A 2 9.99 -8.03 34.71
CA GLU A 2 10.86 -8.25 35.88
C GLU A 2 11.03 -7.04 36.79
N THR A 3 11.27 -5.86 36.22
CA THR A 3 11.44 -4.61 36.99
C THR A 3 10.21 -4.30 37.84
N ILE A 4 9.01 -4.48 37.29
CA ILE A 4 7.73 -4.26 38.01
C ILE A 4 7.62 -5.23 39.19
N TRP A 5 7.92 -6.51 38.97
CA TRP A 5 7.86 -7.52 40.02
C TRP A 5 8.87 -7.28 41.15
N ARG A 6 10.13 -7.00 40.80
CA ARG A 6 11.21 -6.76 41.77
C ARG A 6 10.96 -5.50 42.61
N ASN A 7 10.42 -4.45 42.00
CA ASN A 7 10.22 -3.16 42.64
C ASN A 7 8.85 -3.01 43.32
N SER A 8 7.98 -4.02 43.27
CA SER A 8 6.67 -3.98 43.94
C SER A 8 6.63 -4.99 45.11
N PRO A 9 6.93 -4.54 46.35
CA PRO A 9 6.74 -5.35 47.55
C PRO A 9 5.30 -5.84 47.70
N ILE A 10 4.32 -5.03 47.31
CA ILE A 10 2.89 -5.34 47.40
C ILE A 10 2.53 -6.53 46.51
N LEU A 11 2.99 -6.55 45.25
CA LEU A 11 2.72 -7.68 44.36
C LEU A 11 3.32 -8.97 44.93
N ARG A 12 4.55 -8.91 45.44
CA ARG A 12 5.24 -10.07 46.01
C ARG A 12 4.66 -10.56 47.35
N SER A 13 4.00 -9.68 48.12
CA SER A 13 3.34 -10.08 49.36
C SER A 13 1.98 -10.74 49.11
N ILE A 14 1.31 -10.38 48.02
CA ILE A 14 0.00 -10.92 47.64
C ILE A 14 0.15 -12.25 46.89
N PHE A 15 1.11 -12.32 45.96
CA PHE A 15 1.32 -13.49 45.09
C PHE A 15 2.56 -14.26 45.54
N THR A 16 2.35 -15.30 46.34
CA THR A 16 3.42 -16.08 46.99
C THR A 16 3.56 -17.51 46.43
N GLY A 17 2.83 -17.85 45.37
CA GLY A 17 2.93 -19.15 44.72
C GLY A 17 4.30 -19.36 44.09
N SER A 18 4.77 -20.61 44.04
CA SER A 18 6.06 -20.96 43.40
C SER A 18 6.09 -20.63 41.91
N ASP A 19 4.91 -20.51 41.29
CA ASP A 19 4.77 -20.14 39.89
C ASP A 19 4.53 -18.65 39.64
N ASP A 20 4.38 -17.85 40.70
CA ASP A 20 4.12 -16.42 40.58
C ASP A 20 5.37 -15.64 40.18
N GLY A 21 5.15 -14.56 39.44
CA GLY A 21 6.18 -13.66 38.95
C GLY A 21 6.61 -13.93 37.50
N PRO A 22 7.70 -13.27 37.07
CA PRO A 22 8.18 -13.32 35.71
C PRO A 22 8.96 -14.61 35.42
N ARG A 23 8.74 -15.20 34.24
CA ARG A 23 9.50 -16.33 33.69
C ARG A 23 9.92 -16.01 32.26
N ARG A 24 11.09 -16.49 31.86
CA ARG A 24 11.63 -16.31 30.51
C ARG A 24 12.02 -17.65 29.93
N ASP A 25 11.44 -17.95 28.78
CA ASP A 25 11.87 -19.04 27.91
C ASP A 25 12.54 -18.46 26.65
N VAL A 26 12.96 -19.33 25.73
CA VAL A 26 13.67 -18.94 24.50
C VAL A 26 12.82 -17.99 23.63
N ASP A 27 11.53 -18.33 23.43
CA ASP A 27 10.62 -17.61 22.51
C ASP A 27 9.39 -17.02 23.24
N ARG A 28 9.44 -16.82 24.57
CA ARG A 28 8.34 -16.21 25.33
C ARG A 28 8.79 -15.63 26.66
N CYS A 29 8.12 -14.57 27.09
CA CYS A 29 8.22 -14.03 28.45
C CYS A 29 6.84 -14.08 29.10
N THR A 30 6.74 -14.71 30.25
CA THR A 30 5.48 -14.88 30.99
C THR A 30 5.52 -14.07 32.29
N MET A 31 4.42 -13.44 32.68
CA MET A 31 4.17 -12.95 34.03
C MET A 31 2.95 -13.66 34.58
N ARG A 32 3.07 -14.33 35.72
CA ARG A 32 1.95 -14.98 36.40
C ARG A 32 1.66 -14.31 37.73
N LEU A 33 0.37 -14.11 38.02
CA LEU A 33 -0.15 -13.57 39.27
C LEU A 33 -1.37 -14.42 39.67
N GLY A 34 -1.16 -15.43 40.49
CA GLY A 34 -2.15 -16.43 40.88
C GLY A 34 -2.59 -17.28 39.68
N GLU A 35 -3.89 -17.20 39.35
CA GLU A 35 -4.48 -17.91 38.21
C GLU A 35 -4.40 -17.11 36.89
N SER A 36 -4.13 -15.80 36.99
CA SER A 36 -3.99 -14.93 35.82
C SER A 36 -2.54 -14.89 35.35
N TRP A 37 -2.35 -14.80 34.04
CA TRP A 37 -1.03 -14.73 33.44
C TRP A 37 -1.06 -14.01 32.10
N ALA A 38 0.05 -13.38 31.74
CA ALA A 38 0.26 -12.72 30.47
C ALA A 38 1.54 -13.24 29.82
N ILE A 39 1.52 -13.37 28.50
CA ILE A 39 2.70 -13.76 27.71
C ILE A 39 3.01 -12.66 26.70
N ALA A 40 4.28 -12.27 26.62
CA ALA A 40 4.82 -11.56 25.47
C ALA A 40 5.44 -12.58 24.51
N ILE A 41 5.02 -12.52 23.25
CA ILE A 41 5.36 -13.50 22.21
C ILE A 41 5.90 -12.74 20.99
N PRO A 42 7.08 -13.11 20.45
CA PRO A 42 7.56 -12.56 19.19
C PRO A 42 6.72 -13.09 18.02
N MET A 43 6.32 -12.21 17.11
CA MET A 43 5.44 -12.57 15.99
C MET A 43 6.14 -13.45 14.94
N GLY A 44 7.39 -13.13 14.58
CA GLY A 44 8.17 -13.88 13.60
C GLY A 44 7.40 -14.13 12.29
N ASP A 45 7.42 -15.36 11.79
CA ASP A 45 6.65 -15.84 10.63
C ASP A 45 5.28 -16.43 11.02
N GLY A 46 4.87 -16.32 12.29
CA GLY A 46 3.62 -16.86 12.81
C GLY A 46 3.58 -18.37 13.04
N SER A 47 4.59 -19.13 12.61
CA SER A 47 4.56 -20.61 12.67
C SER A 47 4.61 -21.14 14.11
N LYS A 48 5.47 -20.55 14.95
CA LYS A 48 5.72 -20.97 16.34
C LYS A 48 4.62 -20.60 17.33
N ILE A 49 3.74 -19.68 16.95
CA ILE A 49 2.71 -19.12 17.84
C ILE A 49 1.32 -19.71 17.56
N ARG A 50 1.18 -20.49 16.47
CA ARG A 50 -0.06 -21.17 16.12
C ARG A 50 -0.50 -22.14 17.23
N GLY A 51 -1.78 -22.09 17.58
CA GLY A 51 -2.38 -22.99 18.59
C GLY A 51 -2.33 -22.48 20.03
N LEU A 52 -1.70 -21.32 20.28
CA LEU A 52 -1.88 -20.61 21.54
C LEU A 52 -3.33 -20.15 21.70
N ARG A 53 -3.75 -19.96 22.95
CA ARG A 53 -5.10 -19.54 23.32
C ARG A 53 -5.01 -18.45 24.35
N ALA A 54 -5.86 -17.44 24.21
CA ALA A 54 -5.90 -16.31 25.13
C ALA A 54 -7.32 -15.79 25.27
N HIS A 55 -7.64 -15.28 26.46
CA HIS A 55 -8.87 -14.53 26.69
C HIS A 55 -8.75 -13.10 26.20
N ILE A 56 -7.56 -12.51 26.28
CA ILE A 56 -7.29 -11.14 25.85
C ILE A 56 -6.06 -11.18 24.95
N ILE A 57 -6.22 -10.67 23.74
CA ILE A 57 -5.14 -10.46 22.78
C ILE A 57 -4.84 -8.97 22.76
N ILE A 58 -3.56 -8.61 22.88
CA ILE A 58 -3.09 -7.24 22.68
C ILE A 58 -2.04 -7.28 21.57
N ALA A 59 -2.38 -6.71 20.42
CA ALA A 59 -1.47 -6.54 19.29
C ALA A 59 -1.01 -5.08 19.26
N ASP A 60 0.13 -4.84 19.90
CA ASP A 60 0.74 -3.51 19.95
C ASP A 60 1.59 -3.24 18.71
N GLU A 61 1.71 -1.96 18.35
CA GLU A 61 2.31 -1.50 17.10
C GLU A 61 1.76 -2.22 15.86
N PHE A 62 0.43 -2.27 15.76
CA PHE A 62 -0.30 -3.03 14.75
C PHE A 62 0.08 -2.67 13.30
N ALA A 63 0.49 -1.42 13.04
CA ALA A 63 0.97 -1.00 11.72
C ALA A 63 2.23 -1.77 11.26
N SER A 64 2.99 -2.34 12.19
CA SER A 64 4.17 -3.17 11.90
C SER A 64 3.88 -4.67 11.84
N ILE A 65 2.65 -5.09 12.14
CA ILE A 65 2.23 -6.49 12.12
C ILE A 65 1.65 -6.81 10.74
N SER A 66 2.11 -7.90 10.12
CA SER A 66 1.52 -8.40 8.87
C SER A 66 0.04 -8.77 9.08
N PRO A 67 -0.88 -8.26 8.24
CA PRO A 67 -2.30 -8.60 8.30
C PRO A 67 -2.53 -10.11 8.23
N ASP A 68 -1.79 -10.80 7.36
CA ASP A 68 -1.95 -12.24 7.16
C ASP A 68 -1.64 -13.02 8.44
N ILE A 69 -0.56 -12.66 9.14
CA ILE A 69 -0.19 -13.32 10.39
C ILE A 69 -1.24 -13.03 11.48
N TYR A 70 -1.73 -11.80 11.56
CA TYR A 70 -2.74 -11.44 12.54
C TYR A 70 -4.06 -12.19 12.28
N GLU A 71 -4.56 -12.17 11.04
CA GLU A 71 -5.85 -12.75 10.67
C GLU A 71 -5.84 -14.28 10.72
N THR A 72 -4.79 -14.94 10.23
CA THR A 72 -4.75 -16.41 10.19
C THR A 72 -4.30 -17.06 11.49
N VAL A 73 -3.49 -16.38 12.31
CA VAL A 73 -2.90 -16.98 13.51
C VAL A 73 -3.41 -16.34 14.78
N VAL A 74 -3.25 -15.01 14.92
CA VAL A 74 -3.51 -14.31 16.19
C VAL A 74 -5.00 -14.20 16.48
N SER A 75 -5.82 -13.83 15.49
CA SER A 75 -7.27 -13.68 15.64
C SER A 75 -7.93 -14.98 16.16
N GLY A 76 -7.38 -16.14 15.73
CA GLY A 76 -7.82 -17.46 16.13
C GLY A 76 -7.59 -17.79 17.61
N PHE A 77 -6.71 -17.07 18.33
CA PHE A 77 -6.43 -17.35 19.74
C PHE A 77 -7.64 -17.07 20.64
N ALA A 78 -8.51 -16.15 20.23
CA ALA A 78 -9.72 -15.75 20.96
C ALA A 78 -10.98 -16.49 20.46
N ALA A 79 -10.88 -17.33 19.43
CA ALA A 79 -12.06 -17.96 18.80
C ALA A 79 -12.68 -19.10 19.64
N VAL A 80 -11.94 -19.67 20.59
CA VAL A 80 -12.41 -20.80 21.41
C VAL A 80 -12.41 -20.40 22.88
N SER A 81 -13.56 -20.49 23.55
CA SER A 81 -13.65 -20.28 25.00
C SER A 81 -12.79 -21.31 25.75
N ALA A 82 -12.16 -20.94 26.87
CA ALA A 82 -11.37 -21.90 27.65
C ALA A 82 -12.18 -23.11 28.17
N SER A 83 -13.51 -22.99 28.32
CA SER A 83 -14.38 -24.06 28.81
C SER A 83 -15.60 -24.28 27.87
N PRO A 84 -15.41 -24.85 26.66
CA PRO A 84 -16.49 -24.98 25.66
C PRO A 84 -17.72 -25.73 26.18
N ILE A 85 -17.52 -26.79 26.96
CA ILE A 85 -18.60 -27.63 27.51
C ILE A 85 -19.45 -26.86 28.54
N GLN A 86 -18.83 -26.00 29.35
CA GLN A 86 -19.57 -25.17 30.30
C GLN A 86 -20.40 -24.11 29.56
N ASN A 87 -19.83 -23.47 28.54
CA ASN A 87 -20.55 -22.50 27.72
C ASN A 87 -21.74 -23.13 27.00
N VAL A 88 -21.60 -24.33 26.45
CA VAL A 88 -22.72 -25.06 25.83
C VAL A 88 -23.85 -25.31 26.83
N LYS A 89 -23.52 -25.68 28.08
CA LYS A 89 -24.52 -25.87 29.15
C LYS A 89 -25.19 -24.56 29.56
N GLU A 90 -24.43 -23.47 29.63
CA GLU A 90 -24.96 -22.14 29.95
C GLU A 90 -25.89 -21.61 28.84
N GLU A 91 -25.52 -21.76 27.56
CA GLU A 91 -26.37 -21.38 26.43
C GLU A 91 -27.65 -22.22 26.37
N ALA A 92 -27.57 -23.53 26.59
CA ALA A 92 -28.76 -24.39 26.68
C ALA A 92 -29.67 -23.99 27.85
N LYS A 93 -29.09 -23.61 28.99
CA LYS A 93 -29.84 -23.09 30.15
C LYS A 93 -30.52 -21.77 29.82
N LYS A 94 -29.81 -20.85 29.14
CA LYS A 94 -30.34 -19.55 28.70
C LYS A 94 -31.49 -19.71 27.71
N ALA A 95 -31.37 -20.63 26.74
CA ALA A 95 -32.44 -20.97 25.81
C ALA A 95 -33.70 -21.47 26.54
N ALA A 96 -33.54 -22.41 27.48
CA ALA A 96 -34.65 -22.89 28.30
C ALA A 96 -35.28 -21.79 29.18
N MET A 97 -34.47 -20.88 29.71
CA MET A 97 -34.96 -19.74 30.49
C MET A 97 -35.71 -18.70 29.64
N LYS A 98 -35.30 -18.51 28.38
CA LYS A 98 -36.04 -17.70 27.39
C LYS A 98 -37.38 -18.32 27.04
N GLU A 99 -37.42 -19.63 26.78
CA GLU A 99 -38.67 -20.37 26.51
C GLU A 99 -39.65 -20.31 27.69
N GLN A 100 -39.14 -20.28 28.92
CA GLN A 100 -39.96 -20.15 30.13
C GLN A 100 -40.32 -18.69 30.48
N GLY A 101 -39.88 -17.69 29.70
CA GLY A 101 -40.18 -16.27 29.93
C GLY A 101 -39.47 -15.66 31.15
N ILE A 102 -38.48 -16.35 31.72
CA ILE A 102 -37.74 -15.93 32.93
C ILE A 102 -36.56 -15.00 32.56
N TRP A 103 -36.08 -15.10 31.32
CA TRP A 103 -34.93 -14.33 30.83
C TRP A 103 -35.38 -13.02 30.16
N ASN A 104 -35.04 -11.87 30.74
CA ASN A 104 -35.37 -10.53 30.23
C ASN A 104 -34.10 -9.67 29.98
N GLU A 105 -34.27 -8.48 29.40
CA GLU A 105 -33.15 -7.58 29.07
C GLU A 105 -32.36 -7.11 30.32
N GLU A 106 -33.01 -6.98 31.48
CA GLU A 106 -32.35 -6.60 32.73
C GLU A 106 -31.45 -7.72 33.27
N VAL A 107 -31.90 -8.98 33.17
CA VAL A 107 -31.11 -10.17 33.54
C VAL A 107 -29.97 -10.41 32.55
N GLU A 108 -30.15 -10.09 31.28
CA GLU A 108 -29.10 -10.09 30.26
C GLU A 108 -28.00 -9.09 30.61
N LEU A 109 -28.36 -7.85 30.99
CA LEU A 109 -27.44 -6.79 31.43
C LEU A 109 -26.67 -7.16 32.71
N LEU A 110 -27.32 -7.82 33.67
CA LEU A 110 -26.68 -8.26 34.92
C LEU A 110 -25.74 -9.45 34.74
N ASN A 111 -25.91 -10.23 33.66
CA ASN A 111 -25.10 -11.41 33.35
C ASN A 111 -24.06 -11.17 32.24
N VAL A 112 -23.74 -9.91 31.92
CA VAL A 112 -22.67 -9.59 30.95
C VAL A 112 -21.34 -10.08 31.50
N ARG A 113 -20.90 -11.25 31.04
CA ARG A 113 -19.52 -11.69 31.16
C ARG A 113 -18.71 -11.04 30.05
N MET A 114 -17.57 -10.46 30.40
CA MET A 114 -16.58 -10.07 29.40
C MET A 114 -16.16 -11.32 28.62
N GLY A 115 -16.51 -11.36 27.34
CA GLY A 115 -16.04 -12.37 26.40
C GLY A 115 -14.54 -12.19 26.12
N ASN A 116 -14.03 -13.03 25.21
CA ASN A 116 -12.66 -12.87 24.75
C ASN A 116 -12.51 -11.51 24.03
N GLN A 117 -11.41 -10.80 24.28
CA GLN A 117 -11.16 -9.47 23.74
C GLN A 117 -9.96 -9.47 22.80
N ALA A 118 -10.07 -8.70 21.71
CA ALA A 118 -8.97 -8.38 20.82
C ALA A 118 -8.74 -6.88 20.83
N ILE A 119 -7.58 -6.46 21.31
CA ILE A 119 -7.14 -5.07 21.37
C ILE A 119 -6.02 -4.90 20.36
N ILE A 120 -6.18 -3.95 19.45
CA ILE A 120 -5.13 -3.51 18.52
C ILE A 120 -4.73 -2.08 18.91
N SER A 121 -3.44 -1.83 19.04
CA SER A 121 -2.87 -0.52 19.37
C SER A 121 -1.67 -0.22 18.49
N GLY A 122 -1.32 1.06 18.38
CA GLY A 122 -0.15 1.48 17.61
C GLY A 122 -0.26 2.94 17.20
N THR A 123 0.80 3.41 16.55
CA THR A 123 0.85 4.77 15.99
C THR A 123 0.06 4.81 14.69
N ALA A 124 -0.56 5.96 14.39
CA ALA A 124 -1.23 6.13 13.11
C ALA A 124 -0.19 6.21 11.97
N ASP A 125 -0.55 5.73 10.78
CA ASP A 125 0.30 5.71 9.59
C ASP A 125 -0.49 6.24 8.38
N TYR A 126 -0.03 5.98 7.15
CA TYR A 126 -0.78 6.32 5.96
C TYR A 126 -2.13 5.61 5.89
N ALA A 127 -3.17 6.34 5.48
CA ALA A 127 -4.56 5.91 5.47
C ALA A 127 -4.85 4.72 4.54
N PHE A 128 -3.95 4.42 3.60
CA PHE A 128 -4.06 3.27 2.70
C PHE A 128 -3.56 1.95 3.31
N LYS A 129 -2.78 2.00 4.40
CA LYS A 129 -2.27 0.79 5.07
C LYS A 129 -3.34 0.09 5.89
N HIS A 130 -3.07 -1.16 6.30
CA HIS A 130 -4.03 -2.04 6.95
C HIS A 130 -4.55 -1.51 8.28
N PHE A 131 -3.74 -0.87 9.12
CA PHE A 131 -4.23 -0.35 10.41
C PHE A 131 -5.36 0.69 10.21
N ALA A 132 -5.20 1.58 9.22
CA ALA A 132 -6.24 2.54 8.84
C ALA A 132 -7.50 1.87 8.27
N GLN A 133 -7.35 0.74 7.58
CA GLN A 133 -8.49 -0.05 7.07
C GLN A 133 -9.29 -0.68 8.23
N TYR A 134 -8.61 -1.26 9.23
CA TYR A 134 -9.23 -1.78 10.45
C TYR A 134 -9.96 -0.68 11.21
N TRP A 135 -9.31 0.47 11.42
CA TRP A 135 -9.94 1.63 12.05
C TRP A 135 -11.19 2.09 11.29
N ARG A 136 -11.13 2.22 9.96
CA ARG A 136 -12.30 2.59 9.12
C ARG A 136 -13.45 1.61 9.26
N ARG A 137 -13.15 0.30 9.22
CA ARG A 137 -14.15 -0.76 9.39
C ARG A 137 -14.81 -0.69 10.77
N TYR A 138 -14.03 -0.58 11.84
CA TYR A 138 -14.56 -0.51 13.20
C TYR A 138 -15.37 0.78 13.42
N LYS A 139 -14.91 1.90 12.86
CA LYS A 139 -15.64 3.18 12.90
C LYS A 139 -16.99 3.07 12.20
N ALA A 140 -17.02 2.47 11.00
CA ALA A 140 -18.27 2.26 10.27
C ALA A 140 -19.24 1.34 11.02
N ILE A 141 -18.75 0.28 11.68
CA ILE A 141 -19.54 -0.58 12.56
C ILE A 141 -20.17 0.24 13.69
N ILE A 142 -19.38 1.03 14.41
CA ILE A 142 -19.85 1.84 15.55
C ILE A 142 -20.87 2.89 15.08
N GLU A 143 -20.59 3.57 13.97
CA GLU A 143 -21.45 4.61 13.40
C GLU A 143 -22.74 4.06 12.78
N SER A 144 -22.78 2.77 12.42
CA SER A 144 -24.01 2.11 11.99
C SER A 144 -25.09 2.13 13.08
N ARG A 145 -24.69 2.13 14.36
CA ARG A 145 -25.59 2.00 15.53
C ARG A 145 -26.54 0.79 15.44
N GLY A 146 -26.13 -0.26 14.73
CA GLY A 146 -26.94 -1.47 14.52
C GLY A 146 -27.93 -1.40 13.36
N ASP A 147 -27.84 -0.37 12.50
CA ASP A 147 -28.61 -0.28 11.27
C ASP A 147 -28.25 -1.44 10.32
N LYS A 148 -29.24 -2.31 10.06
CA LYS A 148 -29.05 -3.53 9.28
C LYS A 148 -28.60 -3.25 7.85
N GLN A 149 -29.17 -2.25 7.18
CA GLN A 149 -28.81 -1.95 5.78
C GLN A 149 -27.37 -1.48 5.66
N LYS A 150 -26.93 -0.60 6.56
CA LYS A 150 -25.54 -0.10 6.59
C LYS A 150 -24.55 -1.23 6.90
N LEU A 151 -24.92 -2.15 7.77
CA LEU A 151 -24.09 -3.31 8.11
C LEU A 151 -24.03 -4.31 6.96
N GLU A 152 -25.14 -4.57 6.26
CA GLU A 152 -25.17 -5.43 5.07
C GLU A 152 -24.28 -4.87 3.94
N GLU A 153 -24.33 -3.55 3.71
CA GLU A 153 -23.44 -2.87 2.77
C GLU A 153 -21.97 -2.98 3.19
N LEU A 154 -21.67 -2.76 4.47
CA LEU A 154 -20.32 -2.84 5.02
C LEU A 154 -19.72 -4.26 4.93
N PHE A 155 -20.52 -5.29 5.21
CA PHE A 155 -20.10 -6.69 5.12
C PHE A 155 -20.20 -7.27 3.71
N LYS A 156 -20.81 -6.55 2.76
CA LYS A 156 -21.12 -7.02 1.42
C LYS A 156 -21.90 -8.34 1.44
N GLY A 157 -22.87 -8.44 2.36
CA GLY A 157 -23.61 -9.68 2.61
C GLY A 157 -24.43 -9.63 3.89
N GLU A 158 -24.90 -10.79 4.33
CA GLU A 158 -25.72 -10.88 5.54
C GLU A 158 -24.91 -10.58 6.82
N VAL A 159 -25.55 -9.87 7.75
CA VAL A 159 -25.00 -9.62 9.09
C VAL A 159 -25.07 -10.91 9.90
N PRO A 160 -23.97 -11.39 10.50
CA PRO A 160 -24.00 -12.60 11.33
C PRO A 160 -24.97 -12.46 12.51
N ASP A 161 -25.72 -13.52 12.84
CA ASP A 161 -26.77 -13.48 13.87
C ASP A 161 -26.30 -13.05 15.27
N ASN A 162 -25.04 -13.37 15.61
CA ASN A 162 -24.42 -13.02 16.90
C ASN A 162 -23.57 -11.74 16.84
N PHE A 163 -23.65 -10.98 15.75
CA PHE A 163 -22.91 -9.74 15.62
C PHE A 163 -23.54 -8.62 16.45
N ASN A 164 -22.73 -7.97 17.30
CA ASN A 164 -23.16 -6.82 18.07
C ASN A 164 -22.18 -5.64 17.86
N TRP A 165 -22.70 -4.56 17.29
CA TRP A 165 -21.91 -3.35 17.04
C TRP A 165 -21.40 -2.70 18.32
N ARG A 166 -22.06 -2.93 19.47
CA ARG A 166 -21.63 -2.41 20.78
C ARG A 166 -20.37 -3.08 21.34
N ASP A 167 -19.94 -4.18 20.74
CA ASP A 167 -18.70 -4.87 21.13
C ASP A 167 -17.45 -4.14 20.60
N TYR A 168 -17.63 -3.13 19.74
CA TYR A 168 -16.55 -2.35 19.14
C TYR A 168 -16.37 -1.01 19.83
N SER A 169 -15.10 -0.64 20.05
CA SER A 169 -14.72 0.67 20.59
C SER A 169 -13.45 1.16 19.91
N ILE A 170 -13.35 2.49 19.76
CA ILE A 170 -12.16 3.18 19.25
C ILE A 170 -11.80 4.26 20.25
N ILE A 171 -10.55 4.25 20.71
CA ILE A 171 -9.99 5.27 21.58
C ILE A 171 -8.85 5.95 20.83
N ARG A 172 -8.90 7.28 20.74
CA ARG A 172 -7.84 8.11 20.13
C ARG A 172 -7.27 9.03 21.21
N MET A 173 -5.96 8.95 21.42
CA MET A 173 -5.23 9.79 22.38
C MET A 173 -4.18 10.64 21.65
N PRO A 174 -4.55 11.79 21.07
CA PRO A 174 -3.57 12.74 20.55
C PRO A 174 -2.84 13.43 21.70
N TYR A 175 -1.68 14.02 21.38
CA TYR A 175 -0.85 14.79 22.32
C TYR A 175 -1.65 15.81 23.13
N GLU A 176 -2.61 16.51 22.50
CA GLU A 176 -3.41 17.54 23.18
C GLU A 176 -4.31 17.00 24.30
N LEU A 177 -4.58 15.69 24.35
CA LEU A 177 -5.37 15.05 25.42
C LEU A 177 -4.49 14.42 26.51
N ILE A 178 -3.17 14.37 26.32
CA ILE A 178 -2.25 13.82 27.32
C ILE A 178 -2.07 14.84 28.47
N PRO A 179 -1.94 14.38 29.74
CA PRO A 179 -1.67 15.27 30.85
C PRO A 179 -0.44 16.16 30.63
N LYS A 180 -0.55 17.44 31.00
CA LYS A 180 0.55 18.41 30.89
C LYS A 180 1.78 17.90 31.66
N GLY A 181 2.95 18.06 31.05
CA GLY A 181 4.24 17.62 31.62
C GLY A 181 4.57 16.14 31.38
N PHE A 182 3.69 15.36 30.73
CA PHE A 182 4.04 14.00 30.31
C PHE A 182 5.03 13.98 29.14
N MET A 183 4.84 14.88 28.17
CA MET A 183 5.77 15.13 27.06
C MET A 183 6.40 16.51 27.19
N ASP A 184 7.56 16.70 26.54
CA ASP A 184 8.21 18.01 26.46
C ASP A 184 7.49 18.90 25.41
N ASP A 185 6.65 19.81 25.90
CA ASP A 185 5.88 20.75 25.08
C ASP A 185 6.76 21.57 24.11
N LYS A 186 8.03 21.86 24.46
CA LYS A 186 8.94 22.58 23.57
C LYS A 186 9.37 21.71 22.40
N GLN A 187 9.63 20.42 22.63
CA GLN A 187 9.97 19.48 21.55
C GLN A 187 8.77 19.23 20.64
N VAL A 188 7.57 19.07 21.20
CA VAL A 188 6.35 18.89 20.39
C VAL A 188 6.03 20.15 19.58
N SER A 189 6.20 21.34 20.17
CA SER A 189 6.01 22.62 19.45
C SER A 189 7.04 22.79 18.33
N ARG A 190 8.31 22.45 18.58
CA ARG A 190 9.34 22.43 17.56
C ARG A 190 9.00 21.43 16.46
N ALA A 191 8.61 20.20 16.81
CA ALA A 191 8.19 19.18 15.87
C ALA A 191 7.05 19.69 14.97
N LYS A 192 6.04 20.35 15.56
CA LYS A 192 4.94 20.98 14.81
C LYS A 192 5.39 22.04 13.81
N ALA A 193 6.46 22.78 14.14
CA ALA A 193 6.98 23.85 13.30
C ALA A 193 7.99 23.38 12.24
N THR A 194 8.75 22.31 12.52
CA THR A 194 9.87 21.87 11.66
C THR A 194 9.58 20.59 10.88
N ILE A 195 8.61 19.79 11.31
CA ILE A 195 8.26 18.52 10.67
C ILE A 195 7.05 18.72 9.75
N HIS A 196 7.03 18.00 8.63
CA HIS A 196 5.88 17.97 7.73
C HIS A 196 4.59 17.61 8.49
N THR A 197 3.49 18.29 8.15
CA THR A 197 2.18 18.14 8.80
C THR A 197 1.71 16.69 8.83
N GLY A 198 1.96 15.92 7.77
CA GLY A 198 1.60 14.50 7.74
C GLY A 198 2.34 13.67 8.81
N ILE A 199 3.65 13.86 8.95
CA ILE A 199 4.42 13.13 9.99
C ILE A 199 4.00 13.60 11.38
N TYR A 200 3.82 14.91 11.58
CA TYR A 200 3.31 15.43 12.84
C TYR A 200 1.94 14.82 13.22
N ASN A 201 1.03 14.71 12.24
CA ASN A 201 -0.30 14.15 12.45
C ASN A 201 -0.25 12.66 12.82
N MET A 202 0.66 11.89 12.22
CA MET A 202 0.86 10.47 12.54
C MET A 202 1.43 10.31 13.95
N GLU A 203 2.52 11.01 14.27
CA GLU A 203 3.28 10.86 15.51
C GLU A 203 2.60 11.48 16.75
N TYR A 204 2.00 12.66 16.61
CA TYR A 204 1.48 13.43 17.75
C TYR A 204 -0.04 13.55 17.75
N ALA A 205 -0.69 13.62 16.59
CA ALA A 205 -2.14 13.79 16.53
C ALA A 205 -2.92 12.46 16.46
N ALA A 206 -2.24 11.30 16.39
CA ALA A 206 -2.86 9.99 16.20
C ALA A 206 -3.86 10.01 15.02
N CYS A 207 -3.42 10.54 13.87
CA CYS A 207 -4.23 10.70 12.67
C CYS A 207 -3.63 9.93 11.50
N PHE A 208 -4.47 9.12 10.83
CA PHE A 208 -4.08 8.50 9.57
C PHE A 208 -4.03 9.53 8.45
N THR A 209 -2.94 9.57 7.69
CA THR A 209 -2.71 10.60 6.67
C THR A 209 -2.92 10.05 5.26
N ALA A 210 -3.68 10.76 4.42
CA ALA A 210 -3.97 10.29 3.07
C ALA A 210 -2.79 10.45 2.11
N ASP A 211 -2.00 11.51 2.28
CA ASP A 211 -0.93 11.90 1.39
C ASP A 211 0.39 12.14 2.13
N SER A 212 1.48 11.90 1.41
CA SER A 212 2.80 12.44 1.73
C SER A 212 2.96 13.87 1.17
N ASP A 213 4.05 14.54 1.53
CA ASP A 213 4.45 15.82 0.91
C ASP A 213 5.21 15.62 -0.42
N GLY A 214 4.98 14.47 -1.08
CA GLY A 214 5.59 14.19 -2.37
C GLY A 214 5.13 15.20 -3.43
N PHE A 215 6.03 15.53 -4.37
CA PHE A 215 5.70 16.45 -5.46
C PHE A 215 4.48 15.97 -6.25
N PHE A 216 4.38 14.66 -6.48
CA PHE A 216 3.17 13.97 -6.93
C PHE A 216 2.49 13.31 -5.73
N LYS A 217 1.41 13.92 -5.26
CA LYS A 217 0.60 13.37 -4.17
C LYS A 217 -0.08 12.07 -4.61
N ARG A 218 -0.19 11.10 -3.70
CA ARG A 218 -0.84 9.83 -4.00
C ARG A 218 -2.31 10.04 -4.37
N SER A 219 -3.03 10.91 -3.66
CA SER A 219 -4.41 11.26 -3.97
C SER A 219 -4.56 11.84 -5.39
N LEU A 220 -3.58 12.63 -5.84
CA LEU A 220 -3.56 13.15 -7.20
C LEU A 220 -3.42 12.00 -8.22
N ILE A 221 -2.46 11.09 -8.01
CA ILE A 221 -2.28 9.91 -8.88
C ILE A 221 -3.54 9.04 -8.88
N GLU A 222 -4.08 8.69 -7.70
CA GLU A 222 -5.29 7.88 -7.59
C GLU A 222 -6.52 8.53 -8.23
N SER A 223 -6.58 9.86 -8.26
CA SER A 223 -7.66 10.59 -8.95
C SER A 223 -7.53 10.61 -10.47
N CYS A 224 -6.40 10.18 -11.04
CA CYS A 224 -6.21 10.00 -12.48
C CYS A 224 -6.52 8.57 -12.94
N VAL A 225 -6.57 7.61 -12.00
CA VAL A 225 -6.90 6.21 -12.30
C VAL A 225 -8.40 6.07 -12.52
N VAL A 226 -8.78 5.58 -13.72
CA VAL A 226 -10.18 5.28 -14.07
C VAL A 226 -10.63 3.96 -13.44
N LYS A 227 -11.90 3.91 -12.99
CA LYS A 227 -12.54 2.70 -12.46
C LYS A 227 -13.98 2.61 -12.95
N GLU A 228 -14.50 1.40 -13.12
CA GLU A 228 -15.88 1.18 -13.57
C GLU A 228 -16.92 1.78 -12.61
N ASP A 229 -16.66 1.74 -11.30
CA ASP A 229 -17.55 2.29 -10.26
C ASP A 229 -17.46 3.81 -10.13
N LYS A 230 -16.41 4.43 -10.68
CA LYS A 230 -16.18 5.87 -10.64
C LYS A 230 -15.41 6.33 -11.88
N PRO A 231 -16.05 6.32 -13.07
CA PRO A 231 -15.40 6.73 -14.30
C PRO A 231 -15.08 8.23 -14.28
N LEU A 232 -13.97 8.60 -14.92
CA LEU A 232 -13.73 10.00 -15.28
C LEU A 232 -14.58 10.35 -16.49
N MET A 233 -15.00 11.60 -16.63
CA MET A 233 -15.93 12.02 -17.69
C MET A 233 -15.25 13.02 -18.63
N ASP A 234 -15.38 12.78 -19.93
CA ASP A 234 -15.10 13.74 -21.00
C ASP A 234 -16.43 14.24 -21.57
N GLY A 235 -16.91 15.37 -21.05
CA GLY A 235 -18.28 15.83 -21.26
C GLY A 235 -19.28 14.80 -20.71
N GLU A 236 -20.08 14.20 -21.60
CA GLU A 236 -21.05 13.15 -21.24
C GLU A 236 -20.50 11.72 -21.42
N ARG A 237 -19.26 11.56 -21.91
CA ARG A 237 -18.70 10.24 -22.20
C ARG A 237 -17.80 9.77 -21.06
N PRO A 238 -18.04 8.57 -20.51
CA PRO A 238 -17.11 7.99 -19.54
C PRO A 238 -15.80 7.61 -20.23
N ILE A 239 -14.69 8.02 -19.63
CA ILE A 239 -13.35 7.54 -19.96
C ILE A 239 -13.10 6.29 -19.12
N LEU A 240 -13.03 5.16 -19.80
CA LEU A 240 -12.64 3.86 -19.26
C LEU A 240 -11.61 3.25 -20.20
N PHE A 241 -10.51 2.77 -19.64
CA PHE A 241 -9.48 2.06 -20.38
C PHE A 241 -8.67 1.18 -19.42
N ASP A 242 -8.10 0.13 -20.00
CA ASP A 242 -7.21 -0.81 -19.33
C ASP A 242 -5.84 -0.77 -20.01
N PRO A 243 -4.80 -1.32 -19.37
CA PRO A 243 -3.55 -1.61 -20.06
C PRO A 243 -3.80 -2.51 -21.28
N VAL A 244 -3.22 -2.18 -22.43
CA VAL A 244 -3.44 -2.91 -23.68
C VAL A 244 -2.14 -3.55 -24.18
N THR A 245 -2.28 -4.69 -24.87
CA THR A 245 -1.14 -5.39 -25.51
C THR A 245 -0.95 -4.99 -26.96
N ARG A 246 -1.90 -4.25 -27.55
CA ARG A 246 -1.87 -3.77 -28.94
C ARG A 246 -2.57 -2.43 -29.07
N GLY A 247 -1.97 -1.50 -29.80
CA GLY A 247 -2.54 -0.19 -30.09
C GLY A 247 -3.59 -0.23 -31.21
N ASN A 248 -4.45 0.77 -31.21
CA ASN A 248 -5.35 1.09 -32.30
C ASN A 248 -4.59 1.75 -33.46
N PRO A 249 -4.60 1.19 -34.68
CA PRO A 249 -3.92 1.75 -35.85
C PRO A 249 -4.33 3.19 -36.22
N ASN A 250 -5.50 3.64 -35.77
CA ASN A 250 -6.05 4.97 -36.08
C ASN A 250 -5.67 6.04 -35.04
N LEU A 251 -4.93 5.68 -33.99
CA LEU A 251 -4.48 6.59 -32.94
C LEU A 251 -2.96 6.75 -32.99
N GLN A 252 -2.48 7.78 -32.30
CA GLN A 252 -1.06 8.09 -32.19
C GLN A 252 -0.54 7.74 -30.80
N TYR A 253 0.70 7.28 -30.76
CA TYR A 253 1.35 6.88 -29.51
C TYR A 253 2.68 7.61 -29.30
N VAL A 254 2.93 8.04 -28.07
CA VAL A 254 4.16 8.70 -27.64
C VAL A 254 4.89 7.84 -26.63
N TYR A 255 6.19 7.66 -26.81
CA TYR A 255 6.97 6.76 -25.97
C TYR A 255 7.88 7.59 -25.05
N GLY A 256 7.77 7.40 -23.75
CA GLY A 256 8.72 7.92 -22.76
C GLY A 256 9.67 6.81 -22.32
N ILE A 257 10.97 7.04 -22.45
CA ILE A 257 12.00 6.04 -22.18
C ILE A 257 13.02 6.56 -21.17
N ASP A 258 13.17 5.83 -20.07
CA ASP A 258 14.26 5.99 -19.11
C ASP A 258 15.26 4.84 -19.34
N PRO A 259 16.47 5.12 -19.83
CA PRO A 259 17.43 4.12 -20.25
C PRO A 259 18.30 3.54 -19.13
N ALA A 260 18.03 3.85 -17.86
CA ALA A 260 18.81 3.33 -16.73
C ALA A 260 18.93 1.79 -16.75
N SER A 261 20.04 1.21 -16.27
CA SER A 261 20.27 -0.24 -16.43
C SER A 261 21.08 -0.95 -15.36
N GLU A 262 21.88 -0.22 -14.56
CA GLU A 262 22.80 -0.81 -13.57
C GLU A 262 22.12 -1.08 -12.22
N GLN A 263 21.70 -0.01 -11.54
CA GLN A 263 21.00 -0.09 -10.25
C GLN A 263 19.47 -0.02 -10.44
N ASP A 264 19.04 0.76 -11.43
CA ASP A 264 17.63 0.97 -11.75
C ASP A 264 17.21 0.17 -12.99
N ASN A 265 15.90 0.19 -13.26
CA ASN A 265 15.31 -0.48 -14.41
C ASN A 265 15.25 0.46 -15.61
N PHE A 266 15.56 -0.10 -16.78
CA PHE A 266 15.21 0.50 -18.06
C PHE A 266 13.69 0.46 -18.17
N SER A 267 13.05 1.57 -18.53
CA SER A 267 11.60 1.64 -18.66
C SER A 267 11.14 2.25 -19.98
N ILE A 268 10.06 1.70 -20.53
CA ILE A 268 9.33 2.24 -21.67
C ILE A 268 7.89 2.44 -21.21
N THR A 269 7.42 3.67 -21.26
CA THR A 269 6.02 4.04 -21.03
C THR A 269 5.41 4.47 -22.36
N VAL A 270 4.29 3.86 -22.75
CA VAL A 270 3.58 4.18 -23.99
C VAL A 270 2.30 4.93 -23.67
N LEU A 271 2.18 6.11 -24.24
CA LEU A 271 1.08 7.04 -24.08
C LEU A 271 0.20 7.00 -25.33
N GLU A 272 -1.08 6.70 -25.20
CA GLU A 272 -2.07 6.79 -26.26
C GLU A 272 -2.69 8.20 -26.27
N VAL A 273 -2.56 8.91 -27.38
CA VAL A 273 -3.01 10.30 -27.49
C VAL A 273 -4.46 10.35 -27.97
N HIS A 274 -5.34 10.93 -27.14
CA HIS A 274 -6.71 11.28 -27.51
C HIS A 274 -6.87 12.80 -27.66
N PRO A 275 -7.94 13.28 -28.32
CA PRO A 275 -8.15 14.72 -28.50
C PRO A 275 -8.24 15.53 -27.20
N SER A 276 -8.78 14.95 -26.12
CA SER A 276 -9.03 15.61 -24.84
C SER A 276 -8.06 15.22 -23.72
N HIS A 277 -7.41 14.06 -23.83
CA HIS A 277 -6.55 13.48 -22.80
C HIS A 277 -5.53 12.52 -23.41
N THR A 278 -4.59 12.06 -22.60
CA THR A 278 -3.57 11.08 -22.94
C THR A 278 -3.65 9.95 -21.92
N ARG A 279 -3.52 8.71 -22.38
CA ARG A 279 -3.66 7.52 -21.54
C ARG A 279 -2.35 6.77 -21.42
N ILE A 280 -1.97 6.37 -20.22
CA ILE A 280 -0.87 5.43 -20.02
C ILE A 280 -1.37 4.01 -20.28
N VAL A 281 -1.13 3.47 -21.48
CA VAL A 281 -1.73 2.19 -21.91
C VAL A 281 -0.79 1.00 -21.82
N TYR A 282 0.51 1.23 -21.72
CA TYR A 282 1.50 0.15 -21.62
C TYR A 282 2.77 0.63 -20.93
N CYS A 283 3.32 -0.22 -20.06
CA CYS A 283 4.62 0.00 -19.43
C CYS A 283 5.43 -1.29 -19.50
N TRP A 284 6.71 -1.17 -19.83
CA TRP A 284 7.64 -2.29 -19.84
C TRP A 284 8.95 -1.90 -19.16
N THR A 285 9.44 -2.78 -18.30
CA THR A 285 10.69 -2.57 -17.58
C THR A 285 11.62 -3.77 -17.69
N THR A 286 12.92 -3.52 -17.73
CA THR A 286 13.96 -4.56 -17.66
C THR A 286 15.20 -4.03 -16.94
N ASN A 287 16.12 -4.92 -16.57
CA ASN A 287 17.45 -4.54 -16.09
C ASN A 287 18.49 -5.55 -16.61
N ARG A 288 19.77 -5.31 -16.33
CA ARG A 288 20.85 -6.20 -16.81
C ARG A 288 20.73 -7.62 -16.27
N SER A 289 20.24 -7.81 -15.06
CA SER A 289 20.04 -9.15 -14.48
C SER A 289 18.98 -9.93 -15.25
N ASN A 290 17.81 -9.32 -15.50
CA ASN A 290 16.75 -9.93 -16.28
C ASN A 290 17.19 -10.23 -17.73
N PHE A 291 17.92 -9.32 -18.36
CA PHE A 291 18.49 -9.55 -19.69
C PHE A 291 19.44 -10.76 -19.71
N LYS A 292 20.37 -10.86 -18.75
CA LYS A 292 21.30 -12.00 -18.64
C LYS A 292 20.56 -13.33 -18.45
N GLU A 293 19.47 -13.34 -17.68
CA GLU A 293 18.64 -14.54 -17.52
C GLU A 293 17.97 -14.95 -18.83
N ARG A 294 17.34 -13.99 -19.53
CA ARG A 294 16.70 -14.25 -20.83
C ARG A 294 17.69 -14.76 -21.87
N GLN A 295 18.89 -14.19 -21.88
CA GLN A 295 19.98 -14.63 -22.76
C GLN A 295 20.39 -16.07 -22.46
N LYS A 296 20.54 -16.45 -21.19
CA LYS A 296 20.84 -17.84 -20.78
C LYS A 296 19.75 -18.84 -21.22
N THR A 297 18.49 -18.41 -21.19
CA THR A 297 17.36 -19.25 -21.62
C THR A 297 17.17 -19.31 -23.15
N GLY A 298 17.97 -18.58 -23.93
CA GLY A 298 17.83 -18.52 -25.39
C GLY A 298 16.59 -17.76 -25.88
N LEU A 299 15.98 -16.93 -25.04
CA LEU A 299 14.79 -16.12 -25.38
C LEU A 299 15.15 -14.80 -26.09
N VAL A 300 16.44 -14.47 -26.15
CA VAL A 300 16.98 -13.21 -26.63
C VAL A 300 18.23 -13.52 -27.44
N ASN A 301 18.32 -12.96 -28.65
CA ASN A 301 19.43 -13.21 -29.58
C ASN A 301 20.50 -12.12 -29.51
N GLU A 302 20.20 -11.01 -28.83
CA GLU A 302 21.08 -9.87 -28.67
C GLU A 302 22.18 -10.16 -27.64
N TYR A 303 23.38 -9.67 -27.95
CA TYR A 303 24.55 -9.77 -27.06
C TYR A 303 24.80 -8.50 -26.26
N ASP A 304 24.20 -7.38 -26.67
CA ASP A 304 24.30 -6.09 -26.00
C ASP A 304 22.95 -5.63 -25.42
N PHE A 305 22.97 -5.14 -24.18
CA PHE A 305 21.76 -4.79 -23.43
C PHE A 305 20.94 -3.67 -24.09
N TYR A 306 21.59 -2.64 -24.61
CA TYR A 306 20.90 -1.51 -25.23
C TYR A 306 20.35 -1.86 -26.62
N GLY A 307 21.00 -2.77 -27.35
CA GLY A 307 20.49 -3.38 -28.57
C GLY A 307 19.25 -4.21 -28.31
N PHE A 308 19.23 -4.99 -27.23
CA PHE A 308 18.01 -5.67 -26.76
C PHE A 308 16.87 -4.67 -26.48
N CYS A 309 17.18 -3.55 -25.81
CA CYS A 309 16.18 -2.51 -25.55
C CYS A 309 15.72 -1.80 -26.84
N ALA A 310 16.63 -1.49 -27.76
CA ALA A 310 16.31 -0.91 -29.07
C ALA A 310 15.43 -1.84 -29.91
N ARG A 311 15.71 -3.15 -29.89
CA ARG A 311 14.86 -4.17 -30.51
C ARG A 311 13.47 -4.20 -29.89
N LYS A 312 13.37 -4.08 -28.56
CA LYS A 312 12.07 -3.98 -27.87
C LYS A 312 11.30 -2.74 -28.29
N ILE A 313 11.94 -1.57 -28.42
CA ILE A 313 11.32 -0.34 -28.93
C ILE A 313 10.74 -0.58 -30.33
N ARG A 314 11.54 -1.12 -31.26
CA ARG A 314 11.11 -1.41 -32.64
C ARG A 314 9.95 -2.40 -32.69
N ASN A 315 10.00 -3.45 -31.88
CA ASN A 315 8.91 -4.42 -31.77
C ASN A 315 7.62 -3.78 -31.23
N LEU A 316 7.73 -2.84 -30.29
CA LEU A 316 6.57 -2.08 -29.83
C LEU A 316 6.03 -1.16 -30.93
N MET A 317 6.86 -0.52 -31.74
CA MET A 317 6.42 0.35 -32.85
C MET A 317 5.60 -0.41 -33.91
N LYS A 318 5.81 -1.72 -34.08
CA LYS A 318 4.99 -2.58 -34.95
C LYS A 318 3.57 -2.79 -34.39
N ILE A 319 3.40 -2.63 -33.08
CA ILE A 319 2.20 -2.96 -32.32
C ILE A 319 1.42 -1.70 -31.92
N PHE A 320 2.12 -0.61 -31.64
CA PHE A 320 1.59 0.70 -31.31
C PHE A 320 2.15 1.72 -32.32
N PRO A 321 1.31 2.32 -33.18
CA PRO A 321 1.72 3.33 -34.14
C PRO A 321 2.46 4.51 -33.48
N CYS A 322 3.78 4.43 -33.46
CA CYS A 322 4.62 5.39 -32.77
C CYS A 322 4.69 6.71 -33.56
N TYR A 323 4.27 7.79 -32.93
CA TYR A 323 4.40 9.15 -33.45
C TYR A 323 5.75 9.75 -33.10
N THR A 324 6.15 9.65 -31.83
CA THR A 324 7.44 10.19 -31.37
C THR A 324 7.96 9.47 -30.12
N ILE A 325 9.27 9.55 -29.89
CA ILE A 325 9.96 8.90 -28.78
C ILE A 325 10.74 9.96 -28.01
N GLY A 326 10.41 10.17 -26.74
CA GLY A 326 11.23 10.90 -25.79
C GLY A 326 12.11 9.95 -24.99
N ILE A 327 13.42 10.15 -25.00
CA ILE A 327 14.39 9.33 -24.26
C ILE A 327 15.30 10.25 -23.43
N ASP A 328 15.57 9.89 -22.17
CA ASP A 328 16.66 10.55 -21.45
C ASP A 328 17.98 10.28 -22.19
N ALA A 329 18.72 11.34 -22.51
CA ALA A 329 20.00 11.22 -23.19
C ALA A 329 21.09 10.62 -22.29
N GLN A 330 20.93 10.68 -20.97
CA GLN A 330 21.87 10.12 -19.99
C GLN A 330 21.56 8.64 -19.73
N GLY A 331 22.27 8.01 -18.79
CA GLY A 331 21.95 6.66 -18.28
C GLY A 331 22.04 5.49 -19.27
N GLY A 332 22.33 5.74 -20.55
CA GLY A 332 22.25 4.76 -21.64
C GLY A 332 21.54 5.26 -22.89
N GLY A 333 20.94 6.46 -22.86
CA GLY A 333 20.16 7.03 -23.97
C GLY A 333 20.90 7.10 -25.29
N VAL A 334 22.14 7.63 -25.28
CA VAL A 334 22.99 7.69 -26.48
C VAL A 334 23.27 6.30 -27.06
N ALA A 335 23.48 5.28 -26.21
CA ALA A 335 23.71 3.92 -26.69
C ALA A 335 22.46 3.30 -27.33
N VAL A 336 21.27 3.66 -26.83
CA VAL A 336 20.00 3.26 -27.46
C VAL A 336 19.80 3.99 -28.78
N GLU A 337 20.08 5.29 -28.84
CA GLU A 337 20.06 6.07 -30.08
C GLU A 337 20.97 5.43 -31.15
N GLU A 338 22.23 5.13 -30.82
CA GLU A 338 23.17 4.44 -31.70
C GLU A 338 22.61 3.11 -32.20
N ALA A 339 22.04 2.31 -31.30
CA ALA A 339 21.42 1.04 -31.66
C ALA A 339 20.17 1.19 -32.54
N LEU A 340 19.46 2.32 -32.47
CA LEU A 340 18.28 2.61 -33.28
C LEU A 340 18.62 3.05 -34.71
N HIS A 341 19.85 3.45 -35.01
CA HIS A 341 20.27 3.76 -36.39
C HIS A 341 21.38 2.86 -36.93
N ASP A 342 21.88 1.92 -36.15
CA ASP A 342 22.85 0.91 -36.57
C ASP A 342 22.25 -0.04 -37.63
N PRO A 343 22.77 -0.05 -38.88
CA PRO A 343 22.27 -0.92 -39.94
C PRO A 343 22.39 -2.41 -39.63
N SER A 344 23.35 -2.82 -38.80
CA SER A 344 23.54 -4.22 -38.40
C SER A 344 22.44 -4.73 -37.47
N LYS A 345 21.70 -3.80 -36.85
CA LYS A 345 20.61 -4.11 -35.93
C LYS A 345 19.24 -3.97 -36.58
N LEU A 346 19.12 -3.68 -37.88
CA LEU A 346 17.83 -3.55 -38.57
C LEU A 346 17.31 -4.91 -39.06
N GLU A 347 16.00 -5.12 -38.94
CA GLU A 347 15.29 -6.20 -39.63
C GLU A 347 14.77 -5.75 -41.01
N GLU A 348 14.36 -6.71 -41.84
CA GLU A 348 13.82 -6.44 -43.17
C GLU A 348 12.60 -5.49 -43.10
N GLY A 349 12.64 -4.43 -43.90
CA GLY A 349 11.60 -3.39 -43.94
C GLY A 349 11.72 -2.30 -42.85
N GLU A 350 12.68 -2.40 -41.93
CA GLU A 350 12.96 -1.36 -40.95
C GLU A 350 13.89 -0.28 -41.52
N ILE A 351 13.66 0.97 -41.09
CA ILE A 351 14.52 2.11 -41.41
C ILE A 351 15.21 2.67 -40.16
N PRO A 352 16.36 3.35 -40.30
CA PRO A 352 17.02 4.04 -39.20
C PRO A 352 16.11 5.06 -38.52
N ILE A 353 16.27 5.22 -37.20
CA ILE A 353 15.57 6.25 -36.42
C ILE A 353 16.61 7.22 -35.89
N TRP A 354 16.40 8.50 -36.18
CA TRP A 354 17.31 9.59 -35.90
C TRP A 354 16.69 10.61 -34.94
N PRO A 355 17.53 11.44 -34.29
CA PRO A 355 17.07 12.62 -33.59
C PRO A 355 16.20 13.51 -34.46
N VAL A 356 15.22 14.16 -33.83
CA VAL A 356 14.42 15.21 -34.49
C VAL A 356 15.30 16.34 -35.00
N ILE A 357 14.93 16.87 -36.16
CA ILE A 357 15.61 17.99 -36.82
C ILE A 357 15.21 19.28 -36.11
N ASP A 358 16.20 20.01 -35.62
CA ASP A 358 16.05 21.35 -35.04
C ASP A 358 16.66 22.35 -36.03
N TYR A 359 15.82 23.10 -36.75
CA TYR A 359 16.28 24.04 -37.78
C TYR A 359 17.14 25.18 -37.21
N ASP A 360 17.04 25.46 -35.91
CA ASP A 360 17.87 26.46 -35.23
C ASP A 360 19.22 25.88 -34.80
N LYS A 361 19.37 24.54 -34.78
CA LYS A 361 20.58 23.81 -34.38
C LYS A 361 20.85 22.63 -35.31
N PRO A 362 21.39 22.90 -36.51
CA PRO A 362 21.73 21.86 -37.48
C PRO A 362 22.66 20.81 -36.88
N LYS A 363 22.39 19.54 -37.17
CA LYS A 363 23.21 18.38 -36.77
C LYS A 363 23.58 17.54 -37.98
N ASP A 364 24.68 16.79 -37.86
CA ASP A 364 25.14 15.88 -38.92
C ASP A 364 24.12 14.77 -39.23
N THR A 365 23.26 14.45 -38.28
CA THR A 365 22.18 13.48 -38.45
C THR A 365 21.06 13.98 -39.35
N ASP A 366 20.88 15.30 -39.54
CA ASP A 366 19.71 15.88 -40.21
C ASP A 366 19.65 15.57 -41.71
N THR A 367 20.80 15.22 -42.31
CA THR A 367 20.89 14.81 -43.72
C THR A 367 20.77 13.30 -43.91
N GLN A 368 20.63 12.52 -42.84
CA GLN A 368 20.53 11.07 -42.91
C GLN A 368 19.13 10.63 -43.36
N GLN A 369 19.05 9.54 -44.11
CA GLN A 369 17.77 8.96 -44.50
C GLN A 369 17.20 8.13 -43.35
N GLY A 370 15.95 8.38 -42.96
CA GLY A 370 15.26 7.62 -41.90
C GLY A 370 14.11 8.39 -41.25
N LEU A 371 13.66 7.90 -40.09
CA LEU A 371 12.63 8.56 -39.28
C LEU A 371 13.27 9.52 -38.27
N HIS A 372 12.96 10.80 -38.37
CA HIS A 372 13.42 11.82 -37.42
C HIS A 372 12.37 12.04 -36.32
N ILE A 373 12.27 11.08 -35.39
CA ILE A 373 11.23 11.06 -34.35
C ILE A 373 11.78 10.86 -32.94
N LEU A 374 13.10 10.92 -32.75
CA LEU A 374 13.74 10.71 -31.45
C LEU A 374 14.06 12.05 -30.78
N HIS A 375 13.47 12.32 -29.62
CA HIS A 375 13.79 13.46 -28.78
C HIS A 375 14.73 13.01 -27.65
N LEU A 376 16.01 13.37 -27.78
CA LEU A 376 16.99 13.22 -26.71
C LEU A 376 16.81 14.33 -25.69
N ILE A 377 16.37 13.96 -24.49
CA ILE A 377 16.03 14.87 -23.41
C ILE A 377 17.22 14.99 -22.45
N GLN A 378 17.59 16.22 -22.11
CA GLN A 378 18.71 16.50 -21.19
C GLN A 378 18.18 16.87 -19.80
N PHE A 379 17.95 15.86 -18.96
CA PHE A 379 17.42 16.04 -17.60
C PHE A 379 18.37 16.79 -16.64
N ALA A 380 19.65 16.96 -17.01
CA ALA A 380 20.60 17.79 -16.26
C ALA A 380 20.26 19.29 -16.28
N LYS A 381 19.38 19.75 -17.19
CA LYS A 381 18.93 21.14 -17.23
C LYS A 381 17.81 21.35 -16.21
N ALA A 382 18.14 21.96 -15.08
CA ALA A 382 17.20 22.22 -13.98
C ALA A 382 15.90 22.90 -14.44
N ASP A 383 15.98 23.90 -15.32
CA ASP A 383 14.81 24.60 -15.85
C ASP A 383 13.87 23.69 -16.63
N TRP A 384 14.43 22.82 -17.49
CA TRP A 384 13.64 21.88 -18.27
C TRP A 384 12.97 20.85 -17.34
N THR A 385 13.73 20.29 -16.39
CA THR A 385 13.22 19.30 -15.43
C THR A 385 12.14 19.89 -14.53
N ALA A 386 12.31 21.13 -14.07
CA ALA A 386 11.27 21.83 -13.30
C ALA A 386 10.01 22.03 -14.15
N GLN A 387 10.13 22.54 -15.37
CA GLN A 387 8.99 22.75 -16.28
C GLN A 387 8.28 21.43 -16.61
N ALA A 388 9.02 20.36 -16.90
CA ALA A 388 8.47 19.04 -17.18
C ALA A 388 7.71 18.47 -15.98
N ASN A 389 8.29 18.55 -14.76
CA ASN A 389 7.63 18.08 -13.54
C ASN A 389 6.35 18.88 -13.24
N HIS A 390 6.42 20.21 -13.31
CA HIS A 390 5.23 21.06 -13.09
C HIS A 390 4.18 20.88 -14.18
N GLY A 391 4.58 20.69 -15.44
CA GLY A 391 3.70 20.37 -16.56
C GLY A 391 2.99 19.05 -16.35
N LEU A 392 3.73 17.98 -16.06
CA LEU A 392 3.17 16.67 -15.74
C LEU A 392 2.20 16.72 -14.56
N ARG A 393 2.56 17.47 -13.51
CA ARG A 393 1.67 17.65 -12.36
C ARG A 393 0.37 18.36 -12.76
N LYS A 394 0.48 19.42 -13.58
CA LYS A 394 -0.69 20.13 -14.10
C LYS A 394 -1.55 19.21 -14.97
N ASP A 395 -0.96 18.39 -15.82
CA ASP A 395 -1.70 17.43 -16.66
C ASP A 395 -2.47 16.41 -15.81
N LEU A 396 -1.92 15.98 -14.68
CA LEU A 396 -2.62 15.13 -13.70
C LEU A 396 -3.73 15.89 -12.95
N GLU A 397 -3.50 17.15 -12.57
CA GLU A 397 -4.48 18.01 -11.89
C GLU A 397 -5.68 18.30 -12.81
N ASP A 398 -5.42 18.59 -14.08
CA ASP A 398 -6.40 18.92 -15.13
C ASP A 398 -7.04 17.66 -15.77
N LYS A 399 -6.64 16.45 -15.35
CA LYS A 399 -7.12 15.16 -15.91
C LYS A 399 -6.85 14.99 -17.40
N VAL A 400 -5.77 15.62 -17.87
CA VAL A 400 -5.26 15.49 -19.24
C VAL A 400 -4.38 14.26 -19.37
N LEU A 401 -3.59 13.89 -18.35
CA LEU A 401 -2.87 12.62 -18.32
C LEU A 401 -3.55 11.65 -17.35
N LEU A 402 -3.93 10.48 -17.86
CA LEU A 402 -4.68 9.44 -17.13
C LEU A 402 -3.92 8.11 -17.08
#